data_AF-A0A8S9M7P0-F1
#
_entry.id   AF-A0A8S9M7P0-F1
#
_cell.length_a   1.000
_cell.length_b   1.000
_cell.length_c   1.000
_cell.angle_alpha   90.00
_cell.angle_beta   90.00
_cell.angle_gamma   90.00
#
_symmetry.space_group_name_H-M   'P 1'
#
loop_
_entity.id
_entity.type
_entity.pdbx_description
1 polymer ?
#
loop_
_entity_poly.entity_id
_entity_poly.type
_entity_poly.pdbx_seq_one_letter_code
_entity_poly.pdbx_strand_id
1 'polypeptide(L)'
;MLGLFPTETIMVGHLLNKDLKALKMDHARVIDTSLLFKYDISPCIGKLPRPSLDHLCKSVLGYEIPKSPGRCVHEAVASMKLVLTILEHGAHTSVPLPDEMLKTDDSRLLPMKKNVLSKQRKRNHASPPWCKPSWKSAFVRARVQQVKNKLIK
;
A
#
# COMPACT_ATOMS: atom_id res chain seq x y z
N MET A 1 -19.88 -28.01 10.97
CA MET A 1 -19.25 -27.27 9.86
C MET A 1 -17.71 -27.21 10.01
N LEU A 2 -17.06 -28.10 10.77
CA LEU A 2 -15.63 -28.03 11.13
C LEU A 2 -14.71 -28.93 10.24
N GLY A 3 -15.02 -29.07 8.95
CA GLY A 3 -14.32 -30.07 8.12
C GLY A 3 -14.00 -29.66 6.68
N LEU A 4 -14.20 -28.39 6.30
CA LEU A 4 -14.04 -28.01 4.89
C LEU A 4 -12.56 -27.82 4.49
N PHE A 5 -11.70 -27.42 5.41
CA PHE A 5 -10.28 -27.19 5.14
C PHE A 5 -9.40 -27.75 6.26
N PRO A 6 -8.31 -28.46 5.93
CA PRO A 6 -7.29 -28.83 6.88
C PRO A 6 -6.79 -27.61 7.66
N THR A 7 -6.47 -27.82 8.93
CA THR A 7 -5.84 -26.81 9.78
C THR A 7 -4.46 -26.42 9.30
N GLU A 8 -3.94 -26.96 8.18
CA GLU A 8 -2.67 -26.66 7.50
C GLU A 8 -2.82 -25.82 6.21
N THR A 9 -4.03 -25.71 5.66
CA THR A 9 -4.30 -24.90 4.47
C THR A 9 -4.05 -23.41 4.74
N ILE A 10 -3.49 -22.67 3.78
CA ILE A 10 -3.38 -21.20 3.87
C ILE A 10 -4.47 -20.60 2.98
N MET A 11 -5.38 -19.82 3.56
CA MET A 11 -6.41 -19.13 2.79
C MET A 11 -5.84 -17.84 2.21
N VAL A 12 -6.07 -17.60 0.93
CA VAL A 12 -5.61 -16.40 0.21
C VAL A 12 -6.81 -15.67 -0.38
N GLY A 13 -6.86 -14.36 -0.22
CA GLY A 13 -7.97 -13.54 -0.70
C GLY A 13 -7.79 -12.06 -0.42
N HIS A 14 -8.84 -11.28 -0.60
CA HIS A 14 -8.84 -9.84 -0.40
C HIS A 14 -9.96 -9.44 0.58
N LEU A 15 -9.62 -8.76 1.68
CA LEU A 15 -10.55 -8.39 2.75
C LEU A 15 -11.25 -9.61 3.39
N LEU A 16 -10.53 -10.73 3.50
CA LEU A 16 -11.03 -12.03 3.97
C LEU A 16 -11.74 -12.00 5.33
N ASN A 17 -11.48 -11.00 6.18
CA ASN A 17 -12.21 -10.83 7.44
C ASN A 17 -13.75 -10.77 7.23
N LYS A 18 -14.21 -10.19 6.13
CA LYS A 18 -15.65 -10.15 5.80
C LYS A 18 -16.17 -11.54 5.45
N ASP A 19 -15.42 -12.27 4.62
CA ASP A 19 -15.81 -13.59 4.13
C ASP A 19 -15.77 -14.62 5.27
N LEU A 20 -14.69 -14.67 6.05
CA LEU A 20 -14.53 -15.56 7.19
C LEU A 20 -15.61 -15.34 8.26
N LYS A 21 -15.98 -14.07 8.51
CA LYS A 21 -17.06 -13.74 9.43
C LYS A 21 -18.42 -14.21 8.91
N ALA A 22 -18.70 -14.06 7.61
CA ALA A 22 -19.94 -14.53 6.99
C ALA A 22 -20.03 -16.07 7.02
N LEU A 23 -18.90 -16.75 6.79
CA LEU A 23 -18.79 -18.21 6.86
C LEU A 23 -18.76 -18.76 8.29
N LYS A 24 -18.64 -17.89 9.30
CA LYS A 24 -18.44 -18.26 10.72
C LYS A 24 -17.24 -19.21 10.90
N MET A 25 -16.18 -18.93 10.16
CA MET A 25 -14.94 -19.69 10.18
C MET A 25 -13.87 -18.90 10.90
N ASP A 26 -13.16 -19.55 11.81
CA ASP A 26 -11.91 -19.06 12.39
C ASP A 26 -10.77 -19.90 11.81
N HIS A 27 -9.87 -19.25 11.07
CA HIS A 27 -8.79 -19.91 10.37
C HIS A 27 -7.49 -19.15 10.59
N ALA A 28 -6.52 -19.80 11.23
CA ALA A 28 -5.31 -19.12 11.71
C ALA A 28 -4.36 -18.68 10.59
N ARG A 29 -4.30 -19.42 9.48
CA ARG A 29 -3.36 -19.14 8.38
C ARG A 29 -4.07 -18.47 7.22
N VAL A 30 -3.96 -17.15 7.17
CA VAL A 30 -4.61 -16.31 6.18
C VAL A 30 -3.61 -15.32 5.59
N ILE A 31 -3.60 -15.21 4.26
CA ILE A 31 -2.95 -14.15 3.50
C ILE A 31 -4.04 -13.23 2.94
N ASP A 32 -4.24 -12.09 3.61
CA ASP A 32 -5.14 -11.03 3.14
C ASP A 32 -4.35 -10.02 2.30
N THR A 33 -4.55 -10.05 0.98
CA THR A 33 -3.87 -9.16 0.04
C THR A 33 -4.16 -7.68 0.32
N SER A 34 -5.30 -7.33 0.93
CA SER A 34 -5.60 -5.94 1.29
C SER A 34 -4.67 -5.37 2.37
N LEU A 35 -3.99 -6.25 3.13
CA LEU A 35 -3.00 -5.89 4.14
C LEU A 35 -1.56 -5.91 3.62
N LEU A 36 -1.31 -6.63 2.54
CA LEU A 36 0.01 -6.70 1.93
C LEU A 36 0.37 -5.39 1.25
N PHE A 37 -0.57 -4.82 0.50
CA PHE A 37 -0.32 -3.63 -0.33
C PHE A 37 -0.70 -2.32 0.37
N LYS A 38 0.10 -1.28 0.14
CA LYS A 38 -0.12 0.08 0.63
C LYS A 38 0.14 1.08 -0.48
N TYR A 39 -0.51 2.23 -0.42
CA TYR A 39 -0.21 3.30 -1.36
C TYR A 39 1.17 3.90 -1.10
N ASP A 40 1.90 4.21 -2.17
CA ASP A 40 3.15 4.95 -2.13
C ASP A 40 2.85 6.43 -1.93
N ILE A 41 2.77 6.85 -0.66
CA ILE A 41 2.51 8.24 -0.29
C ILE A 41 3.62 8.78 0.60
N SER A 42 3.87 10.08 0.45
CA SER A 42 4.70 10.84 1.38
C SER A 42 4.04 10.84 2.78
N PRO A 43 4.81 10.73 3.88
CA PRO A 43 4.31 10.56 5.26
C PRO A 43 3.41 11.69 5.79
N CYS A 44 3.12 12.73 4.99
CA CYS A 44 2.33 13.88 5.39
C CYS A 44 0.81 13.71 5.20
N ILE A 45 0.35 12.67 4.49
CA ILE A 45 -1.07 12.38 4.32
C ILE A 45 -1.49 11.34 5.37
N GLY A 46 -2.65 11.54 6.00
CA GLY A 46 -3.17 10.67 7.06
C GLY A 46 -3.37 9.19 6.65
N LYS A 47 -4.00 8.39 7.50
CA LYS A 47 -4.25 6.96 7.19
C LYS A 47 -5.15 6.83 5.95
N LEU A 48 -4.56 6.40 4.83
CA LEU A 48 -5.31 6.06 3.63
C LEU A 48 -6.06 4.73 3.79
N PRO A 49 -7.16 4.54 3.05
CA PRO A 49 -7.82 3.25 2.94
C PRO A 49 -6.89 2.20 2.30
N ARG A 50 -7.22 0.92 2.53
CA ARG A 50 -6.55 -0.20 1.85
C ARG A 50 -6.82 -0.10 0.34
N PRO A 51 -5.83 -0.39 -0.52
CA PRO A 51 -6.05 -0.46 -1.96
C PRO A 51 -7.13 -1.48 -2.32
N SER A 52 -7.98 -1.16 -3.29
CA SER A 52 -8.99 -2.10 -3.81
C SER A 52 -8.34 -3.20 -4.64
N LEU A 53 -8.97 -4.38 -4.69
CA LEU A 53 -8.47 -5.49 -5.50
C LEU A 53 -8.37 -5.11 -6.99
N ASP A 54 -9.34 -4.35 -7.52
CA ASP A 54 -9.30 -3.87 -8.91
C ASP A 54 -8.06 -3.00 -9.17
N HIS A 55 -7.76 -2.08 -8.26
CA HIS A 55 -6.58 -1.23 -8.37
C HIS A 55 -5.28 -2.03 -8.28
N LEU A 56 -5.24 -3.05 -7.40
CA LEU A 56 -4.10 -3.95 -7.30
C LEU A 56 -3.89 -4.76 -8.58
N CYS A 57 -4.96 -5.30 -9.17
CA CYS A 57 -4.84 -6.06 -10.41
C CYS A 57 -4.34 -5.18 -11.54
N LYS A 58 -4.88 -3.96 -11.66
CA LYS A 58 -4.43 -3.01 -12.67
C LYS A 58 -2.97 -2.60 -12.48
N SER A 59 -2.58 -2.27 -11.25
CA SER A 59 -1.26 -1.72 -10.94
C SER A 59 -0.15 -2.78 -10.88
N VAL A 60 -0.45 -3.98 -10.39
CA VAL A 60 0.53 -5.05 -10.14
C VAL A 60 0.50 -6.11 -11.23
N LEU A 61 -0.69 -6.53 -11.67
CA LEU A 61 -0.85 -7.59 -12.67
C LEU A 61 -1.05 -7.07 -14.09
N GLY A 62 -1.30 -5.77 -14.27
CA GLY A 62 -1.51 -5.14 -15.57
C GLY A 62 -2.85 -5.47 -16.25
N TYR A 63 -3.84 -5.98 -15.51
CA TYR A 63 -5.17 -6.29 -16.06
C TYR A 63 -6.30 -5.95 -15.10
N GLU A 64 -7.52 -5.80 -15.65
CA GLU A 64 -8.72 -5.52 -14.87
C GLU A 64 -9.57 -6.78 -14.68
N ILE A 65 -10.13 -6.97 -13.49
CA ILE A 65 -11.02 -8.11 -13.20
C ILE A 65 -12.34 -7.92 -13.99
N PRO A 66 -12.81 -8.94 -14.72
CA PRO A 66 -14.10 -8.86 -15.40
C PRO A 66 -15.26 -8.57 -14.45
N LYS A 67 -16.13 -7.62 -14.83
CA LYS A 67 -17.38 -7.32 -14.11
C LYS A 67 -18.51 -8.23 -14.60
N SER A 68 -18.36 -9.54 -14.36
CA SER A 68 -19.32 -10.57 -14.79
C SER A 68 -20.01 -11.25 -13.61
N PRO A 69 -21.14 -11.93 -13.83
CA PRO A 69 -21.65 -12.91 -12.87
C PRO A 69 -20.56 -13.91 -12.48
N GLY A 70 -20.50 -14.30 -11.20
CA GLY A 70 -19.44 -15.20 -10.70
C GLY A 70 -18.08 -14.53 -10.48
N ARG A 71 -18.03 -13.18 -10.40
CA ARG A 71 -16.82 -12.38 -10.15
C ARG A 71 -15.93 -12.90 -9.02
N CYS A 72 -16.50 -13.51 -7.98
CA CYS A 72 -15.76 -14.08 -6.85
C CYS A 72 -14.67 -15.09 -7.26
N VAL A 73 -14.91 -15.88 -8.32
CA VAL A 73 -13.91 -16.83 -8.85
C VAL A 73 -12.72 -16.06 -9.44
N HIS A 74 -13.00 -15.00 -10.20
CA HIS A 74 -11.95 -14.14 -10.76
C HIS A 74 -11.19 -13.38 -9.66
N GLU A 75 -11.88 -12.93 -8.61
CA GLU A 75 -11.26 -12.27 -7.45
C GLU A 75 -10.36 -13.20 -6.65
N ALA A 76 -10.77 -14.47 -6.46
CA ALA A 76 -9.96 -15.48 -5.81
C ALA A 76 -8.68 -15.79 -6.63
N VAL A 77 -8.83 -15.99 -7.94
CA VAL A 77 -7.69 -16.20 -8.86
C VAL A 77 -6.75 -14.99 -8.86
N ALA A 78 -7.29 -13.78 -8.92
CA ALA A 78 -6.49 -12.56 -8.92
C ALA A 78 -5.73 -12.38 -7.60
N SER A 79 -6.37 -12.64 -6.46
CA SER A 79 -5.74 -12.60 -5.14
C SER A 79 -4.57 -13.58 -5.05
N MET A 80 -4.73 -14.79 -5.57
CA MET A 80 -3.66 -15.78 -5.64
C MET A 80 -2.50 -15.30 -6.52
N LYS A 81 -2.79 -14.77 -7.72
CA LYS A 81 -1.77 -14.23 -8.62
C LYS A 81 -0.96 -13.09 -7.98
N LEU A 82 -1.59 -12.21 -7.21
CA LEU A 82 -0.89 -11.15 -6.47
C LEU A 82 0.13 -11.72 -5.48
N VAL A 83 -0.25 -12.77 -4.73
CA VAL A 83 0.66 -13.42 -3.77
C VAL A 83 1.81 -14.11 -4.48
N LEU A 84 1.54 -14.87 -5.54
CA LEU A 84 2.59 -15.53 -6.33
C LEU A 84 3.57 -14.51 -6.91
N THR A 85 3.07 -13.38 -7.41
CA THR A 85 3.91 -12.30 -7.95
C THR A 85 4.87 -11.76 -6.88
N ILE A 86 4.42 -11.58 -5.64
CA ILE A 86 5.27 -11.17 -4.51
C ILE A 86 6.34 -12.24 -4.22
N LEU A 87 5.95 -13.52 -4.19
CA LEU A 87 6.85 -14.62 -3.85
C LEU A 87 7.94 -14.84 -4.91
N GLU A 88 7.58 -14.78 -6.19
CA GLU A 88 8.48 -15.06 -7.31
C GLU A 88 9.43 -13.89 -7.60
N HIS A 89 8.90 -12.65 -7.57
CA HIS A 89 9.62 -11.48 -8.06
C HIS A 89 10.05 -10.52 -6.94
N GLY A 90 9.66 -10.78 -5.69
CA GLY A 90 9.90 -9.86 -4.58
C GLY A 90 9.19 -8.51 -4.77
N ALA A 91 7.98 -8.54 -5.33
CA ALA A 91 7.27 -7.35 -5.77
C ALA A 91 7.15 -6.28 -4.68
N HIS A 92 7.36 -5.02 -5.08
CA HIS A 92 7.13 -3.88 -4.21
C HIS A 92 5.66 -3.82 -3.80
N THR A 93 5.39 -3.92 -2.51
CA THR A 93 4.03 -3.84 -1.96
C THR A 93 3.49 -2.41 -1.88
N SER A 94 4.28 -1.43 -2.33
CA SER A 94 3.88 -0.04 -2.53
C SER A 94 3.27 0.13 -3.92
N VAL A 95 1.98 0.48 -3.99
CA VAL A 95 1.27 0.72 -5.24
C VAL A 95 1.00 2.21 -5.47
N PRO A 96 0.95 2.70 -6.72
CA PRO A 96 0.62 4.09 -7.00
C PRO A 96 -0.74 4.47 -6.42
N LEU A 97 -0.89 5.72 -5.97
CA LEU A 97 -2.19 6.24 -5.57
C LEU A 97 -3.06 6.51 -6.82
N PRO A 98 -4.34 6.10 -6.86
CA PRO A 98 -5.22 6.41 -7.98
C PRO A 98 -5.43 7.92 -8.11
N ASP A 99 -5.44 8.43 -9.34
CA ASP A 99 -5.64 9.86 -9.63
C ASP A 99 -6.95 10.42 -9.06
N GLU A 100 -7.97 9.57 -8.92
CA GLU A 100 -9.26 9.94 -8.32
C GLU A 100 -9.12 10.36 -6.86
N MET A 101 -8.21 9.73 -6.10
CA MET A 101 -7.98 10.07 -4.69
C MET A 101 -7.18 11.36 -4.53
N LEU A 102 -6.38 11.76 -5.52
CA LEU A 102 -5.61 13.01 -5.51
C LEU A 102 -6.48 14.26 -5.69
N LYS A 103 -7.68 14.12 -6.26
CA LYS A 103 -8.57 15.25 -6.60
C LYS A 103 -9.44 15.74 -5.43
N THR A 104 -9.35 15.12 -4.25
CA THR A 104 -10.30 15.39 -3.14
C THR A 104 -9.86 16.49 -2.17
N ASP A 105 -8.67 17.09 -2.33
CA ASP A 105 -8.09 18.01 -1.35
C ASP A 105 -8.28 19.51 -1.61
N ASP A 106 -9.18 19.92 -2.52
CA ASP A 106 -9.52 21.35 -2.67
C ASP A 106 -10.70 21.83 -1.80
N SER A 107 -11.39 20.92 -1.08
CA SER A 107 -12.64 21.25 -0.36
C SER A 107 -12.57 21.19 1.17
N ARG A 108 -11.37 21.11 1.77
CA ARG A 108 -11.16 21.20 3.23
C ARG A 108 -10.29 22.36 3.70
N LEU A 109 -10.12 23.40 2.88
CA LEU A 109 -9.54 24.65 3.35
C LEU A 109 -10.55 25.39 4.23
N LEU A 110 -10.38 25.27 5.56
CA LEU A 110 -10.98 26.20 6.51
C LEU A 110 -10.63 27.64 6.10
N PRO A 111 -11.57 28.61 6.13
CA PRO A 111 -11.25 29.99 5.80
C PRO A 111 -10.39 30.57 6.93
N MET A 112 -9.07 30.59 6.74
CA MET A 112 -8.21 31.43 7.56
C MET A 112 -8.59 32.88 7.29
N LYS A 113 -9.34 33.46 8.23
CA LYS A 113 -9.68 34.88 8.30
C LYS A 113 -8.40 35.70 8.14
N LYS A 114 -8.35 36.47 7.07
CA LYS A 114 -7.40 37.56 6.89
C LYS A 114 -7.81 38.65 7.87
N ASN A 115 -6.96 38.97 8.86
CA ASN A 115 -6.93 40.32 9.41
C ASN A 115 -5.60 40.62 10.15
N VAL A 116 -4.83 41.51 9.52
CA VAL A 116 -4.29 42.77 10.09
C VAL A 116 -3.31 42.65 11.28
N LEU A 117 -2.01 42.82 11.01
CA LEU A 117 -1.24 44.07 11.25
C LEU A 117 0.25 43.82 11.53
N SER A 118 1.06 44.49 10.73
CA SER A 118 2.47 44.88 10.87
C SER A 118 3.27 44.48 12.12
N LYS A 119 4.44 43.85 11.90
CA LYS A 119 5.72 44.51 12.21
C LYS A 119 6.91 43.80 11.57
N GLN A 120 7.58 44.52 10.69
CA GLN A 120 8.93 44.23 10.22
C GLN A 120 9.89 44.21 11.42
N ARG A 121 10.57 43.09 11.69
CA ARG A 121 11.83 43.11 12.46
C ARG A 121 12.76 42.02 11.93
N LYS A 122 13.65 42.43 11.02
CA LYS A 122 14.85 41.68 10.61
C LYS A 122 15.61 41.25 11.86
N ARG A 123 15.82 39.93 12.03
CA ARG A 123 16.92 39.37 12.82
C ARG A 123 17.45 38.14 12.09
N ASN A 124 18.77 38.06 12.06
CA ASN A 124 19.59 37.21 11.23
C ASN A 124 19.62 35.76 11.72
N HIS A 125 19.89 34.84 10.78
CA HIS A 125 20.56 33.55 10.94
C HIS A 125 20.27 32.70 12.19
N ALA A 126 19.42 31.69 12.03
CA ALA A 126 19.65 30.31 12.52
C ALA A 126 18.60 29.37 11.89
N SER A 127 19.04 28.32 11.20
CA SER A 127 18.18 27.25 10.72
C SER A 127 17.59 26.46 11.90
N PRO A 128 16.29 26.10 11.92
CA PRO A 128 15.76 25.20 12.93
C PRO A 128 16.41 23.80 12.81
N PRO A 129 16.83 23.16 13.90
CA PRO A 129 17.19 21.75 13.90
C PRO A 129 15.90 20.93 13.70
N TRP A 130 16.03 19.67 13.29
CA TRP A 130 14.91 18.73 12.98
C TRP A 130 14.40 18.72 11.54
N CYS A 131 15.32 18.83 10.58
CA CYS A 131 15.20 18.12 9.29
C CYS A 131 16.45 17.26 9.11
N LYS A 132 16.44 16.03 9.61
CA LYS A 132 17.43 15.02 9.21
C LYS A 132 16.90 14.29 7.97
N PRO A 133 17.67 14.17 6.87
CA PRO A 133 17.30 13.28 5.78
C PRO A 133 17.22 11.85 6.30
N SER A 134 16.09 11.18 6.09
CA SER A 134 15.93 9.75 6.41
C SER A 134 16.89 8.93 5.53
N TRP A 135 17.89 8.31 6.15
CA TRP A 135 18.98 7.56 5.49
C TRP A 135 18.58 6.24 4.81
N LYS A 136 17.28 6.00 4.55
CA LYS A 136 16.81 4.72 4.01
C LYS A 136 17.23 4.49 2.54
N SER A 137 17.60 5.54 1.81
CA SER A 137 18.09 5.43 0.43
C SER A 137 19.58 5.14 0.29
N ALA A 138 20.36 5.20 1.38
CA ALA A 138 21.81 4.91 1.35
C ALA A 138 22.10 3.42 1.56
N PHE A 139 21.32 2.74 2.41
CA PHE A 139 21.50 1.31 2.70
C PHE A 139 21.19 0.41 1.49
N VAL A 140 20.11 0.72 0.76
CA VAL A 140 19.74 -0.01 -0.46
C VAL A 140 20.78 0.19 -1.56
N ARG A 141 21.30 1.42 -1.73
CA ARG A 141 22.38 1.70 -2.69
C ARG A 141 23.69 1.01 -2.33
N ALA A 142 24.04 0.95 -1.05
CA ALA A 142 25.22 0.24 -0.57
C ALA A 142 25.13 -1.27 -0.83
N ARG A 143 23.95 -1.90 -0.64
CA ARG A 143 23.75 -3.34 -0.88
C ARG A 143 23.78 -3.69 -2.37
N VAL A 144 23.16 -2.87 -3.23
CA VAL A 144 23.20 -3.05 -4.69
C VAL A 144 24.64 -2.95 -5.22
N GLN A 145 25.45 -2.03 -4.67
CA GLN A 145 26.83 -1.87 -5.12
C GLN A 145 27.78 -2.95 -4.59
N GLN A 146 27.52 -3.50 -3.40
CA GLN A 146 28.26 -4.63 -2.85
C GLN A 146 27.99 -5.93 -3.65
N VAL A 147 26.78 -6.12 -4.19
CA VAL A 147 26.46 -7.26 -5.07
C VAL A 147 27.06 -7.06 -6.46
N LYS A 148 26.99 -5.86 -7.04
CA LYS A 148 27.60 -5.55 -8.35
C LYS A 148 29.13 -5.76 -8.35
N ASN A 149 29.81 -5.37 -7.28
CA ASN A 149 31.27 -5.56 -7.18
C ASN A 149 31.69 -7.03 -6.94
N LYS A 150 30.75 -7.91 -6.58
CA LYS A 150 31.01 -9.36 -6.38
C LYS A 150 30.73 -10.20 -7.64
N LEU A 151 30.21 -9.57 -8.71
CA LEU A 151 29.91 -10.21 -10.00
C LEU A 151 30.87 -9.79 -11.13
N ILE A 152 31.86 -8.93 -10.85
CA ILE A 152 32.87 -8.47 -11.82
C ILE A 152 34.30 -8.83 -11.33
N LYS A 153 34.44 -9.92 -10.57
CA LYS A 153 35.73 -10.58 -10.32
C LYS A 153 35.55 -12.08 -10.34
#